data_AF-A0A8R1TQJ4-F1
#
_entry.id   AF-A0A8R1TQJ4-F1
#
_cell.length_a   1.000
_cell.length_b   1.000
_cell.length_c   1.000
_cell.angle_alpha   90.00
_cell.angle_beta   90.00
_cell.angle_gamma   90.00
#
_symmetry.space_group_name_H-M   'P 1'
#
loop_
_entity.id
_entity.type
_entity.pdbx_description
1 polymer ?
#
loop_
_entity_poly.entity_id
_entity_poly.type
_entity_poly.pdbx_seq_one_letter_code
_entity_poly.pdbx_strand_id
1 'polypeptide(L)'
;MDFQNRAGGKTGGGGVASWSDANVDRRERLRQLALETIDLQKDPYFMKNHLGGYECKLCLTLHNNEGSYLAHTQGKKHQSNLARRAAKEATDQPYMPLPQQLKVEPKKFVKIGRPGYKVTKERDPSTGQQALLFQIDYPEIAEGVTPRHRFMSAYEQKVQPPDKRWQYILFAAEPYETIAFKIPSREVDKAEDKFWTLWNKDTKQVRELMKFCKSALQM
;
A
#
# COMPACT_ATOMS: atom_id res chain seq x y z
N MET A 1 -8.26 -53.02 33.94
CA MET A 1 -9.32 -52.59 34.86
C MET A 1 -10.06 -51.46 34.18
N ASP A 2 -11.32 -51.68 33.81
CA ASP A 2 -12.15 -50.63 33.22
C ASP A 2 -12.57 -49.66 34.33
N PHE A 3 -12.22 -48.38 34.14
CA PHE A 3 -12.47 -47.30 35.10
C PHE A 3 -13.78 -46.56 34.81
N GLN A 4 -14.52 -46.90 33.75
CA GLN A 4 -15.62 -46.08 33.23
C GLN A 4 -16.91 -46.12 34.07
N ASN A 5 -17.07 -47.11 34.96
CA ASN A 5 -18.31 -47.30 35.71
C ASN A 5 -18.12 -47.24 37.24
N ARG A 6 -17.10 -46.54 37.73
CA ARG A 6 -16.93 -46.38 39.18
C ARG A 6 -17.86 -45.28 39.70
N ALA A 7 -19.04 -45.66 40.19
CA ALA A 7 -19.88 -44.84 41.07
C ALA A 7 -19.12 -44.61 42.40
N GLY A 8 -18.13 -43.74 42.37
CA GLY A 8 -17.14 -43.55 43.43
C GLY A 8 -17.19 -42.15 44.01
N GLY A 9 -18.27 -41.81 44.70
CA GLY A 9 -18.31 -40.67 45.62
C GLY A 9 -18.49 -41.18 47.04
N LYS A 10 -17.39 -41.47 47.73
CA LYS A 10 -17.37 -41.81 49.17
C LYS A 10 -17.34 -40.51 49.98
N THR A 11 -18.22 -40.43 50.99
CA THR A 11 -18.21 -39.51 52.15
C THR A 11 -17.47 -38.18 51.99
N GLY A 12 -18.10 -37.30 51.22
CA GLY A 12 -17.87 -35.86 51.08
C GLY A 12 -19.06 -35.16 50.40
N GLY A 13 -20.19 -35.88 50.29
CA GLY A 13 -21.57 -35.39 50.17
C GLY A 13 -22.04 -34.79 48.85
N GLY A 14 -21.17 -34.18 48.05
CA GLY A 14 -21.58 -33.64 46.75
C GLY A 14 -21.69 -34.76 45.71
N GLY A 15 -22.87 -34.98 45.14
CA GLY A 15 -22.97 -35.81 43.93
C GLY A 15 -22.01 -35.29 42.84
N VAL A 16 -21.56 -36.17 41.93
CA VAL A 16 -20.82 -35.72 40.74
C VAL A 16 -21.69 -34.69 40.02
N ALA A 17 -21.18 -33.46 39.91
CA ALA A 17 -21.89 -32.36 39.26
C ALA A 17 -22.34 -32.80 37.86
N SER A 18 -23.58 -32.47 37.49
CA SER A 18 -24.07 -32.80 36.15
C SER A 18 -23.25 -32.06 35.09
N TRP A 19 -23.29 -32.54 33.85
CA TRP A 19 -22.57 -31.89 32.75
C TRP A 19 -23.04 -30.44 32.53
N SER A 20 -24.31 -30.15 32.81
CA SER A 20 -24.86 -28.79 32.82
C SER A 20 -24.30 -27.94 33.96
N ASP A 21 -24.23 -28.48 35.18
CA ASP A 21 -23.73 -27.74 36.35
C ASP A 21 -22.24 -27.40 36.18
N ALA A 22 -21.44 -28.36 35.70
CA ALA A 22 -20.03 -28.15 35.42
C ALA A 22 -19.78 -27.07 34.33
N ASN A 23 -20.69 -26.95 33.36
CA ASN A 23 -20.61 -25.90 32.33
C ASN A 23 -21.03 -24.52 32.86
N VAL A 24 -22.05 -24.47 33.73
CA VAL A 24 -22.46 -23.22 34.41
C VAL A 24 -21.33 -22.72 35.30
N ASP A 25 -20.75 -23.59 36.13
CA ASP A 25 -19.60 -23.27 36.98
C ASP A 25 -18.40 -22.81 36.15
N ARG A 26 -18.08 -23.49 35.05
CA ARG A 26 -17.02 -23.06 34.13
C ARG A 26 -17.27 -21.67 33.57
N ARG A 27 -18.51 -21.36 33.14
CA ARG A 27 -18.86 -20.04 32.60
C ARG A 27 -18.74 -18.95 33.66
N GLU A 28 -19.20 -19.21 34.87
CA GLU A 28 -19.13 -18.26 35.98
C GLU A 28 -17.68 -18.02 36.41
N ARG A 29 -16.87 -19.07 36.45
CA ARG A 29 -15.43 -18.96 36.71
C ARG A 29 -14.70 -18.13 35.65
N LEU A 30 -14.98 -18.36 34.37
CA LEU A 30 -14.38 -17.57 33.27
C LEU A 30 -14.78 -16.09 33.37
N ARG A 31 -16.02 -15.82 33.76
CA ARG A 31 -16.50 -14.47 34.00
C ARG A 31 -15.75 -13.81 35.16
N GLN A 32 -15.59 -14.51 36.28
CA GLN A 32 -14.89 -13.98 37.45
C GLN A 32 -13.42 -13.63 37.12
N LEU A 33 -12.73 -14.51 36.39
CA LEU A 33 -11.36 -14.27 35.92
C LEU A 33 -11.28 -13.04 34.99
N ALA A 34 -12.26 -12.86 34.11
CA ALA A 34 -12.32 -11.68 33.23
C ALA A 34 -12.56 -10.38 34.02
N LEU A 35 -13.41 -10.41 35.05
CA LEU A 35 -13.64 -9.25 35.94
C LEU A 35 -12.43 -8.91 36.83
N GLU A 36 -11.62 -9.91 37.19
CA GLU A 36 -10.37 -9.69 37.93
C GLU A 36 -9.32 -8.96 37.09
N THR A 37 -9.32 -9.19 35.77
CA THR A 37 -8.33 -8.61 34.85
C THR A 37 -8.75 -7.28 34.25
N ILE A 38 -10.05 -7.03 34.10
CA ILE A 38 -10.60 -5.87 33.41
C ILE A 38 -11.43 -5.04 34.40
N ASP A 39 -10.91 -3.87 34.76
CA ASP A 39 -11.66 -2.88 35.53
C ASP A 39 -12.71 -2.19 34.64
N LEU A 40 -13.96 -2.62 34.78
CA LEU A 40 -15.09 -2.09 34.00
C LEU A 40 -15.32 -0.60 34.21
N GLN A 41 -14.93 -0.03 35.36
CA GLN A 41 -15.12 1.41 35.61
C GLN A 41 -14.15 2.28 34.81
N LYS A 42 -13.01 1.72 34.39
CA LYS A 42 -12.03 2.40 33.54
C LYS A 42 -12.33 2.31 32.05
N ASP A 43 -13.24 1.43 31.64
CA ASP A 43 -13.64 1.31 30.23
C ASP A 43 -14.44 2.56 29.81
N PRO A 44 -13.92 3.39 28.88
CA PRO A 44 -14.61 4.61 28.44
C PRO A 44 -15.98 4.33 27.80
N TYR A 45 -16.22 3.11 27.33
CA TYR A 45 -17.43 2.72 26.60
C TYR A 45 -18.47 2.00 27.46
N PHE A 46 -18.13 1.63 28.70
CA PHE A 46 -19.05 0.98 29.62
C PHE A 46 -19.98 2.00 30.29
N MET A 47 -21.26 1.66 30.43
CA MET A 47 -22.26 2.47 31.14
C MET A 47 -23.29 1.58 31.85
N LYS A 48 -23.71 1.98 33.05
CA LYS A 48 -24.84 1.35 33.77
C LYS A 48 -26.12 2.12 33.47
N ASN A 49 -27.14 1.43 33.02
CA ASN A 49 -28.47 1.98 32.80
C ASN A 49 -29.19 2.18 34.15
N HIS A 50 -30.13 3.13 34.20
CA HIS A 50 -30.96 3.43 35.36
C HIS A 50 -31.86 2.26 35.81
N LEU A 51 -32.10 1.28 34.93
CA LEU A 51 -32.84 0.05 35.24
C LEU A 51 -31.95 -1.10 35.74
N GLY A 52 -30.65 -0.85 35.97
CA GLY A 52 -29.68 -1.87 36.40
C GLY A 52 -29.11 -2.73 35.27
N GLY A 53 -29.43 -2.42 34.01
CA GLY A 53 -28.78 -3.01 32.83
C GLY A 53 -27.42 -2.38 32.52
N TYR A 54 -26.70 -2.97 31.56
CA TYR A 54 -25.40 -2.49 31.11
C TYR A 54 -25.44 -2.13 29.63
N GLU A 55 -24.77 -1.05 29.23
CA GLU A 55 -24.80 -0.54 27.86
C GLU A 55 -23.40 -0.27 27.33
N CYS A 56 -23.19 -0.57 26.05
CA CYS A 56 -21.96 -0.24 25.33
C CYS A 56 -22.14 1.04 24.51
N LYS A 57 -21.50 2.14 24.91
CA LYS A 57 -21.56 3.43 24.19
C LYS A 57 -20.94 3.39 22.79
N LEU A 58 -20.03 2.44 22.52
CA LEU A 58 -19.40 2.28 21.20
C LEU A 58 -20.33 1.58 20.20
N CYS A 59 -21.09 0.58 20.65
CA CYS A 59 -21.93 -0.25 19.79
C CYS A 59 -23.43 0.04 19.89
N LEU A 60 -23.84 0.83 20.90
CA LEU A 60 -25.24 1.10 21.26
C LEU A 60 -26.03 -0.18 21.51
N THR A 61 -25.44 -1.12 22.26
CA THR A 61 -26.05 -2.41 22.62
C THR A 61 -26.30 -2.48 24.12
N LEU A 62 -27.43 -3.11 24.49
CA LEU A 62 -27.82 -3.38 25.87
C LEU A 62 -27.45 -4.82 26.27
N HIS A 63 -27.05 -4.99 27.52
CA HIS A 63 -26.59 -6.25 28.12
C HIS A 63 -27.20 -6.40 29.52
N ASN A 64 -27.77 -7.57 29.81
CA ASN A 64 -28.38 -7.86 31.11
C ASN A 64 -27.34 -8.13 32.21
N ASN A 65 -26.10 -8.40 31.81
CA ASN A 65 -25.07 -8.86 32.72
C ASN A 65 -23.68 -8.39 32.27
N GLU A 66 -22.77 -8.15 33.21
CA GLU A 66 -21.41 -7.69 32.90
C GLU A 66 -20.65 -8.73 32.05
N GLY A 67 -20.87 -10.02 32.31
CA GLY A 67 -20.32 -11.10 31.48
C GLY A 67 -20.79 -11.05 30.02
N SER A 68 -22.04 -10.61 29.78
CA SER A 68 -22.55 -10.41 28.41
C SER A 68 -21.89 -9.20 27.75
N TYR A 69 -21.62 -8.13 28.51
CA TYR A 69 -20.85 -6.98 28.03
C TYR A 69 -19.41 -7.37 27.66
N LEU A 70 -18.71 -8.12 28.52
CA LEU A 70 -17.33 -8.57 28.27
C LEU A 70 -17.24 -9.52 27.06
N ALA A 71 -18.22 -10.41 26.88
CA ALA A 71 -18.28 -11.23 25.68
C ALA A 71 -18.52 -10.38 24.41
N HIS A 72 -19.26 -9.28 24.54
CA HIS A 72 -19.51 -8.35 23.45
C HIS A 72 -18.27 -7.54 23.04
N THR A 73 -17.43 -7.10 24.00
CA THR A 73 -16.21 -6.33 23.69
C THR A 73 -15.22 -7.16 22.87
N GLN A 74 -15.18 -8.48 23.09
CA GLN A 74 -14.39 -9.43 22.30
C GLN A 74 -14.99 -9.72 20.91
N GLY A 75 -16.21 -9.26 20.63
CA GLY A 75 -16.91 -9.48 19.37
C GLY A 75 -16.35 -8.64 18.21
N LYS A 76 -16.40 -9.21 16.99
CA LYS A 76 -15.90 -8.57 15.76
C LYS A 76 -16.48 -7.17 15.50
N LYS A 77 -17.76 -6.96 15.85
CA LYS A 77 -18.45 -5.67 15.67
C LYS A 77 -17.88 -4.58 16.59
N HIS A 78 -17.61 -4.92 17.85
CA HIS A 78 -17.02 -3.97 18.79
C HIS A 78 -15.60 -3.59 18.36
N GLN A 79 -14.80 -4.60 18.01
CA GLN A 79 -13.44 -4.39 17.52
C GLN A 79 -13.38 -3.57 16.22
N SER A 80 -14.30 -3.78 15.27
CA SER A 80 -14.33 -2.99 14.03
C SER A 80 -14.76 -1.54 14.26
N ASN A 81 -15.68 -1.29 15.18
CA ASN A 81 -16.07 0.07 15.56
C ASN A 81 -14.94 0.81 16.30
N LEU A 82 -14.19 0.09 17.14
CA LEU A 82 -13.01 0.63 17.83
C LEU A 82 -11.95 1.07 16.81
N ALA A 83 -11.63 0.20 15.85
CA ALA A 83 -10.69 0.50 14.78
C ALA A 83 -11.15 1.70 13.92
N ARG A 84 -12.45 1.81 13.64
CA ARG A 84 -13.00 2.95 12.90
C ARG A 84 -12.85 4.27 13.67
N ARG A 85 -13.03 4.25 14.99
CA ARG A 85 -12.83 5.45 15.82
C ARG A 85 -11.36 5.86 15.85
N ALA A 86 -10.45 4.91 16.02
CA ALA A 86 -9.01 5.17 15.96
C ALA A 86 -8.58 5.75 14.59
N ALA A 87 -9.13 5.25 13.48
CA ALA A 87 -8.86 5.79 12.15
C ALA A 87 -9.38 7.24 11.98
N LYS A 88 -10.56 7.54 12.53
CA LYS A 88 -11.10 8.90 12.52
C LYS A 88 -10.25 9.84 13.38
N GLU A 89 -9.84 9.43 14.58
CA GLU A 89 -8.98 10.23 15.45
C GLU A 89 -7.60 10.46 14.83
N ALA A 90 -7.03 9.47 14.13
CA ALA A 90 -5.79 9.66 13.38
C ALA A 90 -5.94 10.66 12.21
N THR A 91 -7.14 10.76 11.63
CA THR A 91 -7.44 11.72 10.56
C THR A 91 -7.70 13.11 11.11
N ASP A 92 -8.37 13.20 12.26
CA ASP A 92 -8.77 14.44 12.94
C ASP A 92 -7.70 14.98 13.89
N GLN A 93 -6.56 14.27 14.02
CA GLN A 93 -5.38 14.81 14.72
C GLN A 93 -5.13 16.22 14.19
N PRO A 94 -5.02 17.23 15.07
CA PRO A 94 -4.82 18.61 14.67
C PRO A 94 -3.69 18.66 13.66
N TYR A 95 -4.04 19.12 12.46
CA TYR A 95 -3.16 19.26 11.33
C TYR A 95 -1.94 20.07 11.80
N MET A 96 -0.87 19.37 12.18
CA MET A 96 0.47 19.95 12.20
C MET A 96 0.61 20.55 10.81
N PRO A 97 0.83 21.86 10.66
CA PRO A 97 0.95 22.47 9.34
C PRO A 97 2.04 21.71 8.61
N LEU A 98 1.66 20.85 7.67
CA LEU A 98 2.61 20.18 6.82
C LEU A 98 3.42 21.30 6.19
N PRO A 99 4.77 21.21 6.20
CA PRO A 99 5.60 22.20 5.54
C PRO A 99 5.03 22.37 4.13
N GLN A 100 4.60 23.60 3.82
CA GLN A 100 3.99 23.94 2.54
C GLN A 100 4.85 23.28 1.46
N GLN A 101 4.30 22.28 0.79
CA GLN A 101 4.99 21.65 -0.32
C GLN A 101 5.37 22.79 -1.25
N LEU A 102 6.67 22.97 -1.47
CA LEU A 102 7.21 23.99 -2.35
C LEU A 102 6.47 23.84 -3.67
N LYS A 103 5.51 24.73 -3.93
CA LYS A 103 4.79 24.77 -5.19
C LYS A 103 5.84 25.22 -6.21
N VAL A 104 6.46 24.26 -6.86
CA VAL A 104 7.36 24.54 -7.98
C VAL A 104 6.49 25.11 -9.08
N GLU A 105 6.52 26.44 -9.24
CA GLU A 105 5.80 27.08 -10.32
C GLU A 105 6.39 26.62 -11.66
N PRO A 106 5.57 26.08 -12.57
CA PRO A 106 6.04 25.66 -13.87
C PRO A 106 6.53 26.88 -14.64
N LYS A 107 7.82 26.90 -15.00
CA LYS A 107 8.39 27.92 -15.86
C LYS A 107 7.67 27.89 -17.21
N LYS A 108 7.13 29.03 -17.63
CA LYS A 108 6.49 29.19 -18.94
C LYS A 108 7.51 29.79 -19.90
N PHE A 109 7.75 29.11 -21.01
CA PHE A 109 8.63 29.55 -22.08
C PHE A 109 8.00 29.21 -23.43
N VAL A 110 8.41 29.93 -24.49
CA VAL A 110 7.97 29.67 -25.86
C VAL A 110 8.77 28.48 -26.41
N LYS A 111 8.08 27.51 -27.00
CA LYS A 111 8.73 26.33 -27.58
C LYS A 111 9.22 26.63 -28.99
N ILE A 112 10.47 26.29 -29.30
CA ILE A 112 11.08 26.56 -30.61
C ILE A 112 10.76 25.51 -31.67
N GLY A 113 10.44 24.28 -31.25
CA GLY A 113 10.12 23.17 -32.13
C GLY A 113 10.66 21.83 -31.64
N ARG A 114 10.72 20.86 -32.55
CA ARG A 114 11.17 19.49 -32.25
C ARG A 114 12.69 19.38 -32.40
N PRO A 115 13.38 18.71 -31.47
CA PRO A 115 14.82 18.47 -31.56
C PRO A 115 15.14 17.45 -32.66
N GLY A 116 16.38 17.48 -33.14
CA GLY A 116 16.90 16.45 -34.03
C GLY A 116 17.09 15.14 -33.28
N TYR A 117 16.74 14.00 -33.87
CA TYR A 117 16.92 12.70 -33.22
C TYR A 117 17.37 11.61 -34.19
N LYS A 118 18.13 10.65 -33.67
CA LYS A 118 18.54 9.42 -34.34
C LYS A 118 18.37 8.25 -33.39
N VAL A 119 17.74 7.19 -33.85
CA VAL A 119 17.51 5.97 -33.06
C VAL A 119 18.21 4.81 -33.75
N THR A 120 19.16 4.20 -33.05
CA THR A 120 19.88 3.03 -33.52
C THR A 120 19.41 1.81 -32.75
N LYS A 121 19.08 0.73 -33.47
CA LYS A 121 18.78 -0.56 -32.87
C LYS A 121 20.07 -1.37 -32.84
N GLU A 122 20.47 -1.81 -31.66
CA GLU A 122 21.67 -2.62 -31.49
C GLU A 122 21.30 -3.98 -30.92
N ARG A 123 22.15 -4.97 -31.17
CA ARG A 123 22.03 -6.29 -30.59
C ARG A 123 23.41 -6.72 -30.16
N ASP A 124 23.55 -7.04 -28.88
CA ASP A 124 24.81 -7.57 -28.37
C ASP A 124 25.06 -8.95 -29.02
N PRO A 125 26.23 -9.17 -29.66
CA PRO A 125 26.53 -10.43 -30.35
C PRO A 125 26.73 -11.59 -29.38
N SER A 126 27.24 -11.31 -28.17
CA SER A 126 27.61 -12.34 -27.19
C SER A 126 26.38 -12.84 -26.43
N THR A 127 25.69 -11.91 -25.78
CA THR A 127 24.38 -12.14 -25.20
C THR A 127 23.39 -11.63 -26.22
N GLY A 128 22.56 -12.39 -26.93
CA GLY A 128 21.63 -11.78 -27.92
C GLY A 128 20.59 -10.70 -27.46
N GLN A 129 20.84 -9.93 -26.39
CA GLN A 129 20.07 -8.78 -25.89
C GLN A 129 19.90 -7.72 -26.97
N GLN A 130 18.67 -7.22 -27.08
CA GLN A 130 18.31 -6.11 -27.97
C GLN A 130 18.43 -4.80 -27.21
N ALA A 131 18.95 -3.77 -27.87
CA ALA A 131 19.16 -2.45 -27.31
C ALA A 131 18.65 -1.36 -28.25
N LEU A 132 18.30 -0.22 -27.67
CA LEU A 132 17.97 1.01 -28.39
C LEU A 132 18.90 2.11 -27.89
N LEU A 133 19.60 2.74 -28.83
CA LEU A 133 20.40 3.93 -28.60
C LEU A 133 19.66 5.13 -29.17
N PHE A 134 19.30 6.08 -28.29
CA PHE A 134 18.71 7.35 -28.64
C PHE A 134 19.80 8.41 -28.67
N GLN A 135 19.93 9.11 -29.79
CA GLN A 135 20.79 10.28 -29.92
C GLN A 135 19.89 11.47 -30.22
N ILE A 136 19.90 12.48 -29.38
CA ILE A 136 19.02 13.64 -29.51
C ILE A 136 19.85 14.90 -29.44
N ASP A 137 19.69 15.76 -30.44
CA ASP A 137 20.44 17.00 -30.62
C ASP A 137 19.59 18.20 -30.19
N TYR A 138 20.13 18.99 -29.26
CA TYR A 138 19.50 20.18 -28.71
C TYR A 138 20.38 21.42 -28.92
N PRO A 139 20.62 21.88 -30.16
CA PRO A 139 21.57 22.96 -30.46
C PRO A 139 21.27 24.29 -29.72
N GLU A 140 20.01 24.57 -29.43
CA GLU A 140 19.53 25.79 -28.75
C GLU A 140 18.92 25.49 -27.37
N ILE A 141 19.48 24.52 -26.63
CA ILE A 141 19.04 24.25 -25.26
C ILE A 141 19.25 25.47 -24.34
N ALA A 142 18.30 25.72 -23.45
CA ALA A 142 18.38 26.81 -22.48
C ALA A 142 19.56 26.61 -21.50
N GLU A 143 20.15 27.73 -21.05
CA GLU A 143 21.28 27.70 -20.13
C GLU A 143 20.88 27.08 -18.77
N GLY A 144 21.74 26.19 -18.26
CA GLY A 144 21.51 25.48 -16.99
C GLY A 144 20.46 24.36 -17.05
N VAL A 145 19.81 24.12 -18.19
CA VAL A 145 18.87 23.00 -18.36
C VAL A 145 19.60 21.76 -18.82
N THR A 146 19.42 20.67 -18.07
CA THR A 146 19.87 19.32 -18.48
C THR A 146 18.68 18.54 -19.02
N PRO A 147 18.80 17.91 -20.20
CA PRO A 147 17.74 17.06 -20.74
C PRO A 147 17.32 15.96 -19.77
N ARG A 148 16.03 15.66 -19.73
CA ARG A 148 15.46 14.63 -18.87
C ARG A 148 14.70 13.62 -19.70
N HIS A 149 14.68 12.37 -19.26
CA HIS A 149 13.83 11.35 -19.83
C HIS A 149 12.79 10.86 -18.81
N ARG A 150 11.71 10.26 -19.31
CA ARG A 150 10.71 9.58 -18.49
C ARG A 150 10.02 8.47 -19.28
N PHE A 151 9.74 7.36 -18.62
CA PHE A 151 8.84 6.33 -19.17
C PHE A 151 7.38 6.66 -18.89
N MET A 152 6.54 6.52 -19.92
CA MET A 152 5.10 6.74 -19.89
C MET A 152 4.39 5.47 -20.33
N SER A 153 3.37 5.06 -19.58
CA SER A 153 2.56 3.88 -19.92
C SER A 153 1.63 4.16 -21.10
N ALA A 154 1.14 3.10 -21.75
CA ALA A 154 0.17 3.24 -22.85
C ALA A 154 -1.16 3.89 -22.41
N TYR A 155 -1.51 3.83 -21.12
CA TYR A 155 -2.75 4.38 -20.56
C TYR A 155 -2.64 5.86 -20.17
N GLU A 156 -1.42 6.38 -20.00
CA GLU A 156 -1.19 7.79 -19.64
C GLU A 156 -1.26 8.70 -20.88
N GLN A 157 -0.83 8.20 -22.04
CA GLN A 157 -0.93 8.93 -23.30
C GLN A 157 -2.37 8.91 -23.85
N LYS A 158 -2.78 10.00 -24.51
CA LYS A 158 -4.15 10.19 -25.06
C LYS A 158 -4.18 10.32 -26.59
N VAL A 159 -3.07 10.04 -27.28
CA VAL A 159 -2.94 10.23 -28.73
C VAL A 159 -3.47 9.01 -29.50
N GLN A 160 -3.16 7.80 -29.01
CA GLN A 160 -3.56 6.54 -29.61
C GLN A 160 -4.36 5.69 -28.62
N PRO A 161 -5.12 4.68 -29.07
CA PRO A 161 -5.72 3.71 -28.18
C PRO A 161 -4.65 3.00 -27.32
N PRO A 162 -4.89 2.80 -26.00
CA PRO A 162 -3.92 2.19 -25.11
C PRO A 162 -3.73 0.69 -25.46
N ASP A 163 -2.50 0.31 -25.85
CA ASP A 163 -2.09 -1.09 -26.04
C ASP A 163 -0.95 -1.43 -25.07
N LYS A 164 -1.19 -2.40 -24.18
CA LYS A 164 -0.26 -2.86 -23.14
C LYS A 164 1.05 -3.42 -23.71
N ARG A 165 1.08 -3.87 -24.97
CA ARG A 165 2.32 -4.36 -25.60
C ARG A 165 3.35 -3.27 -25.84
N TRP A 166 2.94 -2.01 -25.74
CA TRP A 166 3.78 -0.85 -26.00
C TRP A 166 3.88 0.04 -24.77
N GLN A 167 5.02 0.72 -24.67
CA GLN A 167 5.32 1.76 -23.72
C GLN A 167 5.96 2.92 -24.49
N TYR A 168 6.05 4.09 -23.85
CA TYR A 168 6.65 5.27 -24.45
C TYR A 168 7.79 5.76 -23.58
N ILE A 169 8.91 6.12 -24.19
CA ILE A 169 9.96 6.91 -23.53
C ILE A 169 9.86 8.35 -24.04
N LEU A 170 9.90 9.30 -23.13
CA LEU A 170 9.82 10.72 -23.42
C LEU A 170 11.18 11.35 -23.13
N PHE A 171 11.56 12.30 -23.98
CA PHE A 171 12.71 13.17 -23.75
C PHE A 171 12.25 14.63 -23.76
N ALA A 172 12.62 15.36 -22.72
CA ALA A 172 12.26 16.75 -22.53
C ALA A 172 13.51 17.58 -22.23
N ALA A 173 13.66 18.67 -22.98
CA ALA A 173 14.63 19.72 -22.71
C ALA A 173 14.02 21.06 -23.15
N GLU A 174 14.16 22.09 -22.34
CA GLU A 174 13.68 23.43 -22.67
C GLU A 174 14.69 24.11 -23.62
N PRO A 175 14.26 24.85 -24.66
CA PRO A 175 12.89 25.22 -25.03
C PRO A 175 12.24 24.29 -26.07
N TYR A 176 12.75 23.07 -26.25
CA TYR A 176 12.23 22.14 -27.25
C TYR A 176 10.90 21.50 -26.84
N GLU A 177 10.17 21.01 -27.84
CA GLU A 177 9.03 20.13 -27.61
C GLU A 177 9.50 18.78 -27.05
N THR A 178 8.74 18.24 -26.10
CA THR A 178 8.94 16.89 -25.60
C THR A 178 8.66 15.88 -26.72
N ILE A 179 9.64 15.06 -27.05
CA ILE A 179 9.48 13.96 -28.01
C ILE A 179 9.21 12.66 -27.28
N ALA A 180 8.49 11.76 -27.93
CA ALA A 180 8.19 10.44 -27.39
C ALA A 180 8.46 9.36 -28.44
N PHE A 181 9.10 8.26 -28.03
CA PHE A 181 9.29 7.08 -28.87
C PHE A 181 8.44 5.94 -28.37
N LYS A 182 7.73 5.27 -29.30
CA LYS A 182 6.96 4.05 -29.03
C LYS A 182 7.90 2.85 -29.00
N ILE A 183 7.88 2.12 -27.90
CA ILE A 183 8.82 1.05 -27.58
C ILE A 183 8.04 -0.18 -27.07
N PRO A 184 8.49 -1.42 -27.31
CA PRO A 184 7.87 -2.60 -26.70
C PRO A 184 7.91 -2.52 -25.17
N SER A 185 6.82 -2.92 -24.50
CA SER A 185 6.72 -2.97 -23.03
C SER A 185 7.47 -4.18 -22.45
N ARG A 186 8.76 -4.29 -22.77
CA ARG A 186 9.67 -5.30 -22.21
C ARG A 186 10.42 -4.71 -21.02
N GLU A 187 10.79 -5.56 -20.08
CA GLU A 187 11.63 -5.16 -18.96
C GLU A 187 12.97 -4.60 -19.47
N VAL A 188 13.37 -3.48 -18.88
CA VAL A 188 14.62 -2.79 -19.17
C VAL A 188 15.63 -3.16 -18.09
N ASP A 189 16.82 -3.59 -18.51
CA ASP A 189 17.90 -3.90 -17.58
C ASP A 189 18.54 -2.59 -17.09
N LYS A 190 18.36 -2.29 -15.80
CA LYS A 190 18.82 -1.04 -15.16
C LYS A 190 20.27 -1.10 -14.66
N ALA A 191 21.04 -2.13 -15.00
CA ALA A 191 22.47 -2.14 -14.70
C ALA A 191 23.20 -0.98 -15.39
N GLU A 192 24.22 -0.42 -14.75
CA GLU A 192 24.91 0.81 -15.19
C GLU A 192 25.50 0.72 -16.62
N ASP A 193 25.99 -0.45 -17.05
CA ASP A 193 26.49 -0.66 -18.43
C ASP A 193 25.36 -0.81 -19.47
N LYS A 194 24.16 -1.17 -19.03
CA LYS A 194 23.05 -1.58 -19.89
C LYS A 194 21.98 -0.51 -20.03
N PHE A 195 21.91 0.39 -19.05
CA PHE A 195 21.09 1.59 -19.08
C PHE A 195 21.92 2.79 -18.62
N TRP A 196 22.30 3.65 -19.56
CA TRP A 196 23.06 4.85 -19.26
C TRP A 196 22.62 6.03 -20.14
N THR A 197 22.73 7.22 -19.56
CA THR A 197 22.49 8.50 -20.24
C THR A 197 23.78 9.33 -20.18
N LEU A 198 24.26 9.76 -21.33
CA LEU A 198 25.39 10.66 -21.49
C LEU A 198 24.90 11.99 -22.07
N TRP A 199 25.12 13.08 -21.34
CA TRP A 199 24.86 14.43 -21.83
C TRP A 199 26.19 15.12 -22.15
N ASN A 200 26.38 15.48 -23.41
CA ASN A 200 27.53 16.28 -23.83
C ASN A 200 27.11 17.75 -23.97
N LYS A 201 27.66 18.62 -23.13
CA LYS A 201 27.35 20.06 -23.11
C LYS A 201 27.92 20.81 -24.33
N ASP A 202 29.04 20.33 -24.88
CA ASP A 202 29.74 21.01 -25.98
C ASP A 202 29.04 20.74 -27.31
N THR A 203 28.70 19.47 -27.58
CA THR A 203 27.93 19.10 -28.78
C THR A 203 26.43 19.27 -28.60
N LYS A 204 25.98 19.58 -27.37
CA LYS A 204 24.57 19.66 -26.96
C LYS A 204 23.75 18.45 -27.41
N GLN A 205 24.36 17.27 -27.32
CA GLN A 205 23.75 15.99 -27.71
C GLN A 205 23.59 15.09 -26.49
N VAL A 206 22.39 14.52 -26.34
CA VAL A 206 22.12 13.42 -25.39
C VAL A 206 22.27 12.10 -26.11
N ARG A 207 22.97 11.16 -25.48
CA ARG A 207 22.98 9.76 -25.88
C ARG A 207 22.43 8.91 -24.75
N GLU A 208 21.39 8.15 -25.00
CA GLU A 208 20.81 7.24 -24.02
C GLU A 208 20.73 5.84 -24.60
N LEU A 209 21.40 4.90 -23.96
CA LEU A 209 21.34 3.49 -24.32
C LEU A 209 20.43 2.75 -23.35
N MET A 210 19.56 1.92 -23.90
CA MET A 210 18.65 1.09 -23.14
C MET A 210 18.64 -0.34 -23.69
N LYS A 211 19.06 -1.32 -22.88
CA LYS A 211 18.98 -2.75 -23.20
C LYS A 211 17.75 -3.40 -22.57
N PHE A 212 17.05 -4.25 -23.33
CA PHE A 212 15.94 -5.05 -22.81
C PHE A 212 16.45 -6.34 -22.16
N CYS A 213 15.80 -6.76 -21.08
CA CYS A 213 15.96 -8.09 -20.51
C CYS A 213 15.60 -9.16 -21.55
N LYS A 214 16.39 -10.24 -21.62
CA LYS A 214 16.14 -11.34 -22.57
C LYS A 214 14.87 -12.14 -22.25
N SER A 215 14.39 -12.10 -21.00
CA SER A 215 13.42 -13.04 -20.44
C SER A 215 12.04 -13.06 -21.13
N ALA A 216 11.77 -12.22 -22.13
CA ALA A 216 10.47 -12.13 -22.77
C ALA A 216 10.38 -12.72 -24.19
N LEU A 217 11.37 -13.49 -24.66
CA LEU A 217 11.37 -14.09 -26.01
C LEU A 217 11.25 -15.62 -26.02
N GLN A 218 10.64 -16.20 -24.98
CA GLN A 218 10.04 -17.54 -25.05
C GLN A 218 8.53 -17.39 -25.29
N MET A 219 8.14 -17.15 -26.54
CA MET A 219 6.85 -17.52 -27.14
C MET A 219 6.86 -17.19 -28.64
#